data_AF-A0A6V7J0D0-F1
#
_entry.id   AF-A0A6V7J0D0-F1
#
_cell.length_a   1.000
_cell.length_b   1.000
_cell.length_c   1.000
_cell.angle_alpha   90.00
_cell.angle_beta   90.00
_cell.angle_gamma   90.00
#
_symmetry.space_group_name_H-M   'P 1'
#
loop_
_entity.id
_entity.type
_entity.pdbx_description
1 polymer ?
#
loop_
_entity_poly.entity_id
_entity_poly.type
_entity_poly.pdbx_seq_one_letter_code
_entity_poly.pdbx_strand_id
1 'polypeptide(L)'
;HPDPCTRSPCGPNSVCQTIKNETTCSCLPGFIGSPPNCRYECIISSDCPDKSACINGKCLDPCEGVCGEGALCQMINHNPVCSCQPGHTGDPFIHCAPLL
;
A
#
# COMPACT_ATOMS: atom_id res chain seq x y z
N HIS A 1 37.82 -14.11 -0.73
CA HIS A 1 37.15 -13.73 0.53
C HIS A 1 35.71 -14.19 0.43
N PRO A 2 35.11 -14.79 1.48
CA PRO A 2 33.69 -15.17 1.43
C PRO A 2 32.79 -13.93 1.32
N ASP A 3 31.68 -14.03 0.58
CA ASP A 3 30.71 -12.94 0.44
C ASP A 3 30.09 -12.63 1.82
N PRO A 4 30.22 -11.40 2.34
CA PRO A 4 29.72 -11.02 3.66
C PRO A 4 28.20 -11.14 3.80
N CYS A 5 27.44 -11.20 2.69
CA CYS A 5 25.99 -11.35 2.72
C CYS A 5 25.50 -12.79 2.95
N THR A 6 26.37 -13.80 2.91
CA THR A 6 25.99 -15.23 3.04
C THR A 6 25.38 -15.62 4.39
N ARG A 7 25.52 -14.78 5.43
CA ARG A 7 24.92 -15.01 6.76
C ARG A 7 23.73 -14.09 7.07
N SER A 8 23.21 -13.36 6.08
CA SER A 8 22.10 -12.39 6.25
C SER A 8 22.25 -11.47 7.48
N PRO A 9 23.31 -10.66 7.56
CA PRO A 9 23.57 -9.79 8.71
C PRO A 9 22.53 -8.67 8.87
N CYS A 10 21.77 -8.36 7.82
CA CYS A 10 20.87 -7.21 7.75
C CYS A 10 19.51 -7.41 8.42
N GLY A 11 19.18 -8.62 8.91
CA GLY A 11 17.90 -8.91 9.56
C GLY A 11 16.71 -9.10 8.58
N PRO A 12 15.49 -9.34 9.11
CA PRO A 12 14.33 -9.63 8.28
C PRO A 12 13.92 -8.43 7.41
N ASN A 13 13.23 -8.71 6.30
CA ASN A 13 12.70 -7.71 5.37
C ASN A 13 13.74 -6.73 4.81
N SER A 14 15.00 -7.16 4.75
CA SER A 14 16.12 -6.36 4.27
C SER A 14 16.86 -7.10 3.16
N VAL A 15 17.61 -6.33 2.37
CA VAL A 15 18.54 -6.84 1.37
C VAL A 15 19.96 -6.45 1.75
N CYS A 16 20.86 -7.41 1.61
CA CYS A 16 22.30 -7.21 1.78
C CYS A 16 22.92 -7.04 0.39
N GLN A 17 23.72 -5.99 0.22
CA GLN A 17 24.48 -5.73 -1.00
C GLN A 17 25.94 -5.45 -0.66
N THR A 18 26.85 -6.06 -1.43
CA THR A 18 28.30 -5.83 -1.28
C THR A 18 28.75 -4.83 -2.34
N ILE A 19 29.09 -3.62 -1.93
CA ILE A 19 29.59 -2.55 -2.81
C ILE A 19 31.04 -2.26 -2.40
N LYS A 20 32.01 -2.40 -3.31
CA LYS A 20 33.44 -2.17 -3.04
C LYS A 20 33.98 -2.95 -1.82
N ASN A 21 33.51 -4.17 -1.60
CA ASN A 21 33.90 -5.03 -0.48
C ASN A 21 33.42 -4.53 0.91
N GLU A 22 32.51 -3.55 0.93
CA GLU A 22 31.76 -3.12 2.11
C GLU A 22 30.31 -3.63 2.04
N THR A 23 29.75 -3.99 3.19
CA THR A 23 28.38 -4.50 3.32
C THR A 23 27.43 -3.32 3.51
N THR A 24 26.46 -3.18 2.62
CA THR A 24 25.36 -2.21 2.74
C THR A 24 24.05 -2.96 2.94
N CYS A 25 23.26 -2.53 3.93
CA CYS A 25 21.94 -3.07 4.20
C CYS A 25 20.88 -2.02 3.85
N SER A 26 19.81 -2.44 3.19
CA SER A 26 18.61 -1.61 2.98
C SER A 26 17.33 -2.42 3.16
N CYS A 27 16.21 -1.77 3.43
CA CYS A 27 14.92 -2.46 3.49
C CYS A 27 14.50 -2.91 2.09
N LEU A 28 13.81 -4.06 2.01
CA LEU A 28 13.19 -4.51 0.76
C LEU A 28 12.12 -3.50 0.29
N PRO A 29 11.81 -3.44 -1.01
CA PRO A 29 10.75 -2.57 -1.53
C PRO A 29 9.43 -2.79 -0.77
N GLY A 30 8.87 -1.69 -0.27
CA GLY A 30 7.62 -1.70 0.49
C GLY A 30 7.75 -1.89 1.99
N PHE A 31 8.97 -2.03 2.52
CA PHE A 31 9.25 -1.96 3.94
C PHE A 31 9.88 -0.60 4.29
N ILE A 32 9.58 -0.11 5.48
CA ILE A 32 10.07 1.17 6.00
C ILE A 32 11.02 0.96 7.20
N GLY A 33 11.74 2.03 7.56
CA GLY A 33 12.71 2.05 8.64
C GLY A 33 14.13 1.78 8.16
N SER A 34 14.96 1.24 9.05
CA SER A 34 16.36 0.91 8.75
C SER A 34 16.68 -0.49 9.26
N PRO A 35 17.45 -1.30 8.50
CA PRO A 35 17.93 -2.59 8.96
C PRO A 35 18.60 -2.52 10.34
N PRO A 36 18.41 -3.51 11.23
CA PRO A 36 17.66 -4.75 11.03
C PRO A 36 16.15 -4.66 11.31
N ASN A 37 15.62 -3.45 11.55
CA ASN A 37 14.25 -3.21 12.00
C ASN A 37 13.33 -2.77 10.86
N CYS A 38 13.49 -3.38 9.68
CA CYS A 38 12.60 -3.15 8.54
C CYS A 38 11.23 -3.75 8.81
N ARG A 39 10.18 -2.95 8.65
CA ARG A 39 8.80 -3.33 8.95
C ARG A 39 7.83 -2.79 7.90
N TYR A 40 6.60 -3.30 7.90
CA TYR A 40 5.51 -2.71 7.14
C TYR A 40 5.26 -1.27 7.59
N GLU A 41 4.66 -0.49 6.70
CA GLU A 41 4.21 0.87 7.03
C GLU A 41 3.07 0.82 8.05
N CYS A 42 2.14 -0.11 7.86
CA CYS A 42 0.97 -0.31 8.70
C CYS A 42 0.70 -1.81 8.92
N ILE A 43 -0.03 -2.13 9.98
CA ILE A 43 -0.60 -3.46 10.22
C ILE A 43 -2.14 -3.40 10.16
N ILE A 44 -2.71 -2.27 10.59
CA ILE A 44 -4.15 -2.01 10.57
C ILE A 44 -4.43 -0.63 9.97
N SER A 45 -5.63 -0.42 9.40
CA SER A 45 -5.95 0.85 8.71
C SER A 45 -5.89 2.08 9.62
N SER A 46 -6.06 1.93 10.93
CA SER A 46 -5.90 3.03 11.89
C SER A 46 -4.45 3.47 12.10
N ASP A 47 -3.46 2.70 11.61
CA ASP A 47 -2.05 3.14 11.57
C ASP A 47 -1.82 4.15 10.43
N CYS A 48 -2.76 4.22 9.48
CA CYS A 48 -2.67 5.06 8.30
C CYS A 48 -3.33 6.43 8.51
N PRO A 49 -2.91 7.46 7.75
CA PRO A 49 -3.62 8.73 7.67
C PRO A 49 -5.12 8.54 7.35
N ASP A 50 -5.94 9.51 7.79
CA ASP A 50 -7.42 9.49 7.66
C ASP A 50 -7.93 9.16 6.25
N LYS A 51 -7.15 9.49 5.22
CA LYS A 51 -7.46 9.28 3.80
C LYS A 51 -6.69 8.09 3.18
N SER A 52 -6.44 7.03 3.93
CA SER A 52 -5.76 5.84 3.42
C SER A 52 -6.09 4.61 4.25
N ALA A 53 -6.04 3.43 3.67
CA ALA A 53 -6.27 2.17 4.35
C ALA A 53 -5.01 1.29 4.31
N CYS A 54 -4.89 0.38 5.29
CA CYS A 54 -3.77 -0.55 5.28
C CYS A 54 -4.06 -1.69 4.30
N ILE A 55 -3.40 -1.65 3.15
CA ILE A 55 -3.54 -2.63 2.07
C ILE A 55 -2.17 -3.26 1.83
N ASN A 56 -2.05 -4.56 2.12
CA ASN A 56 -0.80 -5.31 2.01
C ASN A 56 0.40 -4.66 2.74
N GLY A 57 0.14 -4.08 3.92
CA GLY A 57 1.17 -3.47 4.77
C GLY A 57 1.64 -2.08 4.32
N LYS A 58 0.87 -1.43 3.42
CA LYS A 58 1.07 -0.05 2.98
C LYS A 58 -0.19 0.78 3.18
N CYS A 59 0.00 2.06 3.45
CA CYS A 59 -1.10 3.02 3.50
C CYS A 59 -1.39 3.52 2.09
N LEU A 60 -2.47 3.01 1.49
CA LEU A 60 -2.88 3.32 0.11
C LEU A 60 -4.27 3.93 0.09
N ASP A 61 -4.61 4.65 -0.99
CA ASP A 61 -5.97 5.13 -1.20
C ASP A 61 -6.89 3.93 -1.52
N PRO A 62 -7.87 3.60 -0.66
CA PRO A 62 -8.78 2.49 -0.91
C PRO A 62 -9.76 2.74 -2.06
N CYS A 63 -9.84 3.96 -2.61
CA CYS A 63 -10.73 4.27 -3.73
C CYS A 63 -10.17 3.84 -5.09
N GLU A 64 -8.86 3.60 -5.19
CA GLU A 64 -8.22 3.29 -6.47
C GLU A 64 -8.70 1.93 -7.01
N GLY A 65 -9.44 1.95 -8.12
CA GLY A 65 -9.90 0.74 -8.81
C GLY A 65 -11.07 0.00 -8.16
N VAL A 66 -11.75 0.58 -7.17
CA VAL A 66 -12.85 -0.09 -6.45
C VAL A 66 -14.23 0.25 -7.00
N CYS A 67 -14.47 1.49 -7.41
CA CYS A 67 -15.79 1.91 -7.92
C CYS A 67 -15.90 1.76 -9.43
N GLY A 68 -17.12 1.49 -9.90
CA GLY A 68 -17.44 1.34 -11.31
C GLY A 68 -17.41 2.66 -12.09
N GLU A 69 -17.51 2.57 -13.41
CA GLU A 69 -17.52 3.75 -14.28
C GLU A 69 -18.74 4.63 -13.98
N GLY A 70 -18.56 5.96 -13.92
CA GLY A 70 -19.62 6.92 -13.59
C GLY A 70 -19.99 6.97 -12.10
N ALA A 71 -19.28 6.24 -11.24
CA ALA A 71 -19.45 6.31 -9.78
C ALA A 71 -18.46 7.29 -9.13
N LEU A 72 -18.86 7.86 -8.00
CA LEU A 72 -18.02 8.58 -7.05
C LEU A 72 -17.56 7.63 -5.96
N CYS A 73 -16.26 7.63 -5.70
CA CYS A 73 -15.73 7.02 -4.49
C CYS A 73 -15.63 8.06 -3.37
N GLN A 74 -16.16 7.72 -2.20
CA GLN A 74 -15.98 8.45 -0.96
C GLN A 74 -15.34 7.55 0.07
N MET A 75 -14.37 8.06 0.81
CA MET A 75 -13.76 7.31 1.90
C MET A 75 -14.48 7.61 3.21
N ILE A 76 -14.97 6.57 3.87
CA ILE A 76 -15.61 6.66 5.17
C ILE A 76 -14.95 5.65 6.10
N ASN A 77 -14.31 6.12 7.17
CA ASN A 77 -13.61 5.30 8.17
C ASN A 77 -12.62 4.30 7.53
N HIS A 78 -11.71 4.78 6.68
CA HIS A 78 -10.75 3.96 5.91
C HIS A 78 -11.38 2.93 4.95
N ASN A 79 -12.69 3.01 4.66
CA ASN A 79 -13.37 2.13 3.72
C ASN A 79 -13.87 2.92 2.51
N PRO A 80 -13.75 2.35 1.29
CA PRO A 80 -14.30 2.98 0.10
C PRO A 80 -15.82 2.75 0.05
N VAL A 81 -16.56 3.81 -0.25
CA VAL A 81 -17.99 3.80 -0.46
C VAL A 81 -18.26 4.35 -1.85
N CYS A 82 -18.85 3.51 -2.70
CA CYS A 82 -19.19 3.88 -4.07
C CYS A 82 -20.65 4.34 -4.15
N SER A 83 -20.88 5.44 -4.86
CA SER A 83 -22.23 5.95 -5.16
C SER A 83 -22.27 6.49 -6.58
N CYS A 84 -23.42 6.40 -7.26
CA CYS A 84 -23.53 7.01 -8.59
C CYS A 84 -23.43 8.54 -8.49
N GLN A 85 -22.82 9.17 -9.51
CA GLN A 85 -22.80 10.62 -9.61
C GLN A 85 -24.22 11.21 -9.61
N PRO A 86 -24.41 12.47 -9.16
CA PRO A 86 -25.69 13.15 -9.30
C PRO A 86 -26.22 13.08 -10.73
N GLY A 87 -27.49 12.69 -10.89
CA GLY A 87 -28.09 12.50 -12.21
C GLY A 87 -27.78 11.16 -12.88
N HIS A 88 -27.11 10.22 -12.21
CA HIS A 88 -26.87 8.86 -12.70
C HIS A 88 -27.53 7.79 -11.79
N THR A 89 -27.75 6.60 -12.33
CA THR A 89 -28.27 5.41 -11.64
C THR A 89 -27.61 4.14 -12.15
N GLY A 90 -27.68 3.05 -11.38
CA GLY A 90 -27.05 1.77 -11.72
C GLY A 90 -26.41 1.11 -10.50
N ASP A 91 -25.44 0.23 -10.76
CA ASP A 91 -24.62 -0.40 -9.73
C ASP A 91 -23.30 0.38 -9.60
N PRO A 92 -23.03 1.06 -8.47
CA PRO A 92 -21.85 1.89 -8.31
C PRO A 92 -20.53 1.11 -8.24
N PHE A 93 -20.56 -0.21 -8.13
CA PHE A 93 -19.37 -1.07 -8.23
C PHE A 93 -19.12 -1.59 -9.65
N ILE A 94 -20.07 -1.41 -10.56
CA ILE A 94 -19.97 -1.89 -11.94
C ILE A 94 -20.03 -0.71 -12.92
N HIS A 95 -21.18 -0.04 -12.97
CA HIS A 95 -21.44 1.04 -13.91
C HIS A 95 -22.67 1.86 -13.49
N CYS A 96 -22.54 3.19 -13.55
CA CYS A 96 -23.62 4.15 -13.41
C CYS A 96 -23.87 4.87 -14.75
N ALA A 97 -25.13 4.96 -15.15
CA ALA A 97 -25.57 5.63 -16.38
C ALA A 97 -26.50 6.82 -16.08
N PRO A 98 -26.57 7.84 -16.95
CA PRO A 98 -27.47 8.98 -16.77
C PRO A 98 -28.93 8.55 -16.59
N LEU A 99 -29.65 9.23 -15.70
CA LEU A 99 -31.10 9.15 -15.60
C LEU A 99 -31.72 9.69 -16.89
N LEU A 100 -32.55 8.86 -17.54
CA LEU A 100 -33.31 9.24 -18.75
C LEU A 100 -34.54 10.09 -18.39
#